data_AF-A0A2N0L2J6-F1
#
_entry.id   AF-A0A2N0L2J6-F1
#
_cell.length_a   1.000
_cell.length_b   1.000
_cell.length_c   1.000
_cell.angle_alpha   90.00
_cell.angle_beta   90.00
_cell.angle_gamma   90.00
#
_symmetry.space_group_name_H-M   'P 1'
#
loop_
_entity.id
_entity.type
_entity.pdbx_description
1 polymer ?
#
loop_
_entity_poly.entity_id
_entity_poly.type
_entity_poly.pdbx_seq_one_letter_code
_entity_poly.pdbx_strand_id
1 'polypeptide(L)'
;MKRINLFEIVGKRVLVTRESARSLETIVLTALVEGQGEVELDFSGVDGLTPSFFDETLAILEESAVEGDESQFHILMTNPPTELSSKFAAVSRGHNLALDELENGTWVITKSIQREGET
;
A
#
# COMPACT_ATOMS: atom_id res chain seq x y z
N MET A 1 -13.59 0.93 5.21
CA MET A 1 -12.69 0.29 4.23
C MET A 1 -13.27 0.24 2.81
N LYS A 2 -12.53 0.77 1.84
CA LYS A 2 -12.78 0.64 0.40
C LYS A 2 -11.84 -0.37 -0.23
N ARG A 3 -12.31 -1.14 -1.22
CA ARG A 3 -11.52 -2.17 -1.90
C ARG A 3 -11.21 -1.76 -3.34
N ILE A 4 -9.95 -1.91 -3.74
CA ILE A 4 -9.42 -1.62 -5.07
C ILE A 4 -8.87 -2.93 -5.66
N ASN A 5 -9.46 -3.44 -6.74
CA ASN A 5 -8.88 -4.57 -7.47
C ASN A 5 -7.85 -4.06 -8.49
N LEU A 6 -6.58 -4.39 -8.29
CA LEU A 6 -5.50 -3.85 -9.12
C LEU A 6 -5.49 -4.44 -10.53
N PHE A 7 -5.91 -5.70 -10.70
CA PHE A 7 -5.95 -6.32 -12.03
C PHE A 7 -7.02 -5.67 -12.91
N GLU A 8 -8.20 -5.37 -12.38
CA GLU A 8 -9.29 -4.72 -13.12
C GLU A 8 -8.94 -3.29 -13.54
N ILE A 9 -8.19 -2.56 -12.70
CA ILE A 9 -7.83 -1.16 -12.96
C ILE A 9 -6.63 -1.06 -13.89
N VAL A 10 -5.54 -1.80 -13.61
CA VAL A 10 -4.30 -1.71 -14.37
C VAL A 10 -4.38 -2.55 -15.66
N GLY A 11 -5.19 -3.61 -15.65
CA GLY A 11 -5.31 -4.56 -16.77
C GLY A 11 -4.05 -5.42 -16.98
N LYS A 12 -3.15 -5.49 -15.99
CA LYS A 12 -1.87 -6.20 -16.08
C LYS A 12 -1.74 -7.26 -15.00
N ARG A 13 -1.28 -8.44 -15.40
CA ARG A 13 -0.99 -9.56 -14.49
C ARG A 13 0.35 -9.38 -13.76
N VAL A 14 1.25 -8.55 -14.26
CA VAL A 14 2.56 -8.31 -13.62
C VAL A 14 2.74 -6.81 -13.42
N LEU A 15 2.84 -6.39 -12.16
CA LEU A 15 2.93 -5.01 -11.71
C LEU A 15 4.41 -4.67 -11.45
N VAL A 16 5.03 -4.00 -12.42
CA VAL A 16 6.49 -3.86 -12.50
C VAL A 16 7.02 -2.45 -12.38
N THR A 17 6.27 -1.45 -12.85
CA THR A 17 6.78 -0.09 -13.07
C THR A 17 6.24 0.90 -12.05
N ARG A 18 7.07 1.88 -11.68
CA ARG A 18 6.63 3.05 -10.91
C ARG A 18 5.51 3.81 -11.62
N GLU A 19 5.63 4.01 -12.94
CA GLU A 19 4.60 4.68 -13.74
C GLU A 19 3.20 4.03 -13.61
N SER A 20 3.13 2.69 -13.64
CA SER A 20 1.85 1.99 -13.45
C SER A 20 1.32 2.12 -12.03
N ALA A 21 2.19 2.19 -11.02
CA ALA A 21 1.75 2.45 -9.64
C ALA A 21 1.23 3.89 -9.52
N ARG A 22 1.96 4.87 -10.09
CA ARG A 22 1.57 6.29 -10.09
C ARG A 22 0.25 6.56 -10.79
N SER A 23 -0.11 5.78 -11.82
CA SER A 23 -1.45 5.88 -12.43
C SER A 23 -2.62 5.54 -11.47
N LEU A 24 -2.34 4.88 -10.35
CA LEU A 24 -3.35 4.54 -9.33
C LEU A 24 -3.55 5.65 -8.29
N GLU A 25 -2.72 6.70 -8.29
CA GLU A 25 -2.69 7.75 -7.28
C GLU A 25 -4.08 8.30 -6.96
N THR A 26 -4.79 8.86 -7.94
CA THR A 26 -6.12 9.43 -7.72
C THR A 26 -7.12 8.41 -7.17
N ILE A 27 -7.02 7.15 -7.59
CA ILE A 27 -7.94 6.09 -7.15
C ILE A 27 -7.65 5.70 -5.70
N VAL A 28 -6.37 5.53 -5.34
CA VAL A 28 -5.92 5.21 -3.99
C VAL A 28 -6.27 6.35 -3.03
N LEU A 29 -6.02 7.60 -3.42
CA LEU A 29 -6.39 8.79 -2.67
C LEU A 29 -7.89 8.84 -2.38
N THR A 30 -8.71 8.66 -3.42
CA THR A 30 -10.17 8.68 -3.28
C THR A 30 -10.63 7.56 -2.35
N ALA A 31 -10.06 6.36 -2.48
CA ALA A 31 -10.42 5.22 -1.64
C ALA A 31 -10.00 5.38 -0.19
N LEU A 32 -8.87 6.05 0.08
CA LEU A 32 -8.44 6.37 1.44
C LEU A 32 -9.38 7.38 2.10
N VAL A 33 -9.72 8.47 1.41
CA VAL A 33 -10.65 9.49 1.93
C VAL A 33 -12.04 8.89 2.16
N GLU A 34 -12.58 8.16 1.19
CA GLU A 34 -13.87 7.47 1.35
C GLU A 34 -13.81 6.33 2.38
N GLY A 35 -12.63 5.75 2.57
CA GLY A 35 -12.33 4.66 3.48
C GLY A 35 -12.01 5.10 4.90
N GLN A 36 -11.88 6.41 5.16
CA GLN A 36 -11.46 7.01 6.44
C GLN A 36 -10.09 6.48 6.89
N GLY A 37 -9.10 6.52 5.99
CA GLY A 37 -7.74 6.04 6.24
C GLY A 37 -7.57 4.52 6.08
N GLU A 38 -8.64 3.80 5.73
CA GLU A 38 -8.61 2.34 5.50
C GLU A 38 -8.90 1.95 4.06
N VAL A 39 -7.95 1.27 3.42
CA VAL A 39 -8.11 0.75 2.04
C VAL A 39 -7.57 -0.67 1.92
N GLU A 40 -8.28 -1.47 1.13
CA GLU A 40 -7.86 -2.81 0.71
C GLU A 40 -7.39 -2.76 -0.74
N LEU A 41 -6.14 -3.13 -0.98
CA LEU A 41 -5.57 -3.37 -2.30
C LEU A 41 -5.63 -4.87 -2.59
N ASP A 42 -6.52 -5.26 -3.48
CA ASP A 42 -6.72 -6.65 -3.88
C ASP A 42 -5.88 -7.00 -5.11
N PHE A 43 -4.97 -7.94 -4.93
CA PHE A 43 -4.06 -8.45 -5.97
C PHE A 43 -4.61 -9.69 -6.69
N SER A 44 -5.87 -10.07 -6.47
CA SER A 44 -6.51 -11.15 -7.22
C SER A 44 -6.38 -10.92 -8.74
N GLY A 45 -5.77 -11.89 -9.43
CA GLY A 45 -5.50 -11.82 -10.88
C GLY A 45 -4.13 -11.25 -11.26
N VAL A 46 -3.35 -10.81 -10.27
CA VAL A 46 -1.93 -10.43 -10.42
C VAL A 46 -1.05 -11.64 -10.10
N ASP A 47 -0.10 -11.94 -10.98
CA ASP A 47 0.88 -13.03 -10.86
C ASP A 47 2.26 -12.55 -10.40
N GLY A 48 2.52 -11.24 -10.41
CA GLY A 48 3.82 -10.71 -10.00
C GLY A 48 3.79 -9.26 -9.58
N LEU A 49 4.55 -8.95 -8.54
CA LEU A 49 4.74 -7.62 -7.98
C LEU A 49 6.24 -7.36 -7.83
N THR A 50 6.73 -6.23 -8.35
CA THR A 50 8.12 -5.83 -8.14
C THR A 50 8.26 -4.90 -6.94
N PRO A 51 9.45 -4.87 -6.31
CA PRO A 51 9.75 -3.87 -5.29
C PRO A 51 9.58 -2.43 -5.77
N SER A 52 9.86 -2.15 -7.04
CA SER A 52 9.73 -0.79 -7.59
C SER A 52 8.28 -0.33 -7.70
N PHE A 53 7.36 -1.23 -8.08
CA PHE A 53 5.93 -0.91 -8.06
C PHE A 53 5.43 -0.72 -6.63
N PHE A 54 5.86 -1.60 -5.73
CA PHE A 54 5.50 -1.53 -4.32
C PHE A 54 5.98 -0.23 -3.66
N ASP A 55 7.25 0.11 -3.83
CA ASP A 55 7.90 1.35 -3.37
C ASP A 55 7.12 2.60 -3.81
N GLU A 56 6.76 2.68 -5.09
CA GLU A 56 5.95 3.80 -5.58
C GLU A 56 4.53 3.82 -5.01
N THR A 57 3.93 2.64 -4.77
CA THR A 57 2.62 2.55 -4.11
C THR A 57 2.70 3.12 -2.69
N LEU A 58 3.79 2.83 -1.96
CA LEU A 58 4.00 3.41 -0.63
C LEU A 58 4.23 4.92 -0.68
N ALA A 59 4.98 5.41 -1.67
CA ALA A 59 5.18 6.85 -1.85
C ALA A 59 3.84 7.60 -2.03
N ILE A 60 2.94 7.07 -2.86
CA ILE A 60 1.58 7.61 -3.05
C ILE A 60 0.80 7.64 -1.74
N LEU A 61 0.85 6.55 -0.97
CA LEU A 61 0.18 6.46 0.33
C LEU A 61 0.75 7.48 1.32
N GLU A 62 2.05 7.72 1.32
CA GLU A 62 2.65 8.74 2.17
C GLU A 62 2.27 10.16 1.78
N GLU A 63 2.29 10.47 0.49
CA GLU A 63 1.86 11.77 -0.04
C GLU A 63 0.40 12.05 0.35
N SER A 64 -0.46 11.03 0.29
CA SER A 64 -1.87 11.12 0.71
C SER A 64 -2.07 11.49 2.18
N ALA A 65 -1.26 10.90 3.06
CA ALA A 65 -1.34 11.12 4.50
C ALA A 65 -0.93 12.56 4.87
N VAL A 66 -0.06 13.19 4.08
CA VAL A 66 0.35 14.58 4.27
C VAL A 66 -0.77 15.54 3.87
N GLU A 67 -1.53 15.24 2.82
CA GLU A 67 -2.60 16.12 2.30
C GLU A 67 -3.92 16.02 3.06
N GLY A 68 -4.25 14.83 3.61
CA GLY A 68 -5.54 14.58 4.25
C GLY A 68 -5.66 14.99 5.72
N ASP A 69 -4.58 15.48 6.36
CA ASP A 69 -4.45 15.61 7.82
C ASP A 69 -4.61 14.25 8.58
N GLU A 70 -4.78 13.16 7.84
CA GLU A 70 -4.83 11.79 8.34
C GLU A 70 -3.41 11.31 8.58
N SER A 71 -2.96 11.50 9.82
CA SER A 71 -1.63 11.12 10.27
C SER A 71 -1.48 9.58 10.43
N GLN A 72 -2.55 8.83 10.17
CA GLN A 72 -2.62 7.39 10.33
C GLN A 72 -3.41 6.79 9.18
N PHE A 73 -2.88 5.72 8.60
CA PHE A 73 -3.59 4.91 7.62
C PHE A 73 -3.34 3.44 7.88
N HIS A 74 -4.27 2.62 7.42
CA HIS A 74 -4.25 1.18 7.52
C HIS A 74 -4.59 0.55 6.16
N ILE A 75 -3.61 -0.12 5.57
CA ILE A 75 -3.74 -0.73 4.24
C ILE A 75 -3.69 -2.24 4.38
N LEU A 76 -4.65 -2.92 3.75
CA LEU A 76 -4.62 -4.37 3.58
C LEU A 76 -4.26 -4.69 2.14
N MET A 77 -3.20 -5.46 1.91
CA MET A 77 -2.89 -6.03 0.61
C MET A 77 -3.30 -7.50 0.60
N THR A 78 -4.44 -7.79 -0.01
CA THR A 78 -5.00 -9.14 -0.04
C THR A 78 -4.58 -9.87 -1.31
N ASN A 79 -4.38 -11.18 -1.19
CA ASN A 79 -3.93 -12.08 -2.26
C ASN A 79 -2.64 -11.62 -2.95
N PRO A 80 -1.59 -11.17 -2.23
CA PRO A 80 -0.36 -10.74 -2.87
C PRO A 80 0.22 -11.89 -3.71
N PRO A 81 0.85 -11.60 -4.87
CA PRO A 81 1.36 -12.63 -5.77
C PRO A 81 2.58 -13.40 -5.20
N THR A 82 3.09 -12.98 -4.05
CA THR A 82 4.24 -13.58 -3.37
C THR A 82 4.07 -13.45 -1.85
N GLU A 83 4.74 -14.32 -1.09
CA GLU A 83 4.90 -14.17 0.37
C GLU A 83 5.72 -12.92 0.71
N LEU A 84 5.55 -12.41 1.94
CA LEU A 84 6.32 -11.25 2.40
C LEU A 84 7.80 -11.60 2.52
N SER A 85 8.63 -10.93 1.72
CA SER A 85 10.09 -11.10 1.78
C SER A 85 10.77 -9.92 2.45
N SER A 86 12.00 -10.15 2.91
CA SER A 86 12.88 -9.10 3.48
C SER A 86 13.08 -7.90 2.55
N LYS A 87 12.89 -8.08 1.24
CA LYS A 87 12.99 -7.03 0.23
C LYS A 87 11.84 -6.03 0.34
N PHE A 88 10.60 -6.51 0.45
CA PHE A 88 9.42 -5.66 0.63
C PHE A 88 9.42 -5.02 2.02
N ALA A 89 9.84 -5.77 3.05
CA ALA A 89 10.05 -5.22 4.39
C ALA A 89 11.10 -4.09 4.42
N ALA A 90 12.18 -4.20 3.64
CA ALA A 90 13.18 -3.14 3.52
C ALA A 90 12.62 -1.89 2.82
N VAL A 91 11.81 -2.05 1.77
CA VAL A 91 11.13 -0.95 1.10
C VAL A 91 10.20 -0.23 2.08
N SER A 92 9.33 -0.95 2.80
CA SER A 92 8.41 -0.34 3.78
C SER A 92 9.13 0.45 4.87
N ARG A 93 10.24 -0.07 5.40
CA ARG A 93 11.06 0.66 6.37
C ARG A 93 11.66 1.95 5.81
N GLY A 94 11.97 1.99 4.51
CA GLY A 94 12.43 3.22 3.84
C GLY A 94 11.39 4.35 3.86
N HIS A 95 10.10 3.99 3.96
CA HIS A 95 8.96 4.90 4.10
C HIS A 95 8.53 5.12 5.56
N ASN A 96 9.29 4.63 6.54
CA ASN A 96 8.90 4.63 7.97
C ASN A 96 7.52 3.97 8.22
N LEU A 97 7.16 2.97 7.41
CA LEU A 97 5.92 2.22 7.55
C LEU A 97 6.18 0.85 8.15
N ALA A 98 5.29 0.42 9.04
CA ALA A 98 5.26 -0.97 9.51
C ALA A 98 4.57 -1.84 8.45
N LEU A 99 5.15 -3.01 8.19
CA LEU A 99 4.66 -4.01 7.25
C LEU A 99 4.73 -5.38 7.91
N ASP A 100 3.57 -6.00 8.08
CA ASP A 100 3.40 -7.32 8.67
C ASP A 100 2.63 -8.24 7.72
N GLU A 101 2.83 -9.55 7.83
CA GLU A 101 2.05 -10.56 7.11
C GLU A 101 1.20 -11.35 8.11
N LEU A 102 -0.10 -11.43 7.85
CA LEU A 102 -1.04 -12.22 8.64
C LEU A 102 -0.98 -13.70 8.27
N GLU A 103 -1.55 -14.57 9.10
CA GLU A 103 -1.57 -16.02 8.87
C GLU A 103 -2.22 -16.43 7.54
N ASN A 104 -3.10 -15.59 6.98
CA ASN A 104 -3.75 -15.81 5.69
C ASN A 104 -2.98 -15.26 4.48
N GLY A 105 -1.74 -14.76 4.68
CA GLY A 105 -0.90 -14.18 3.63
C GLY A 105 -1.26 -12.74 3.25
N THR A 106 -2.24 -12.11 3.92
CA THR A 106 -2.52 -10.68 3.72
C THR A 106 -1.41 -9.86 4.33
N TRP A 107 -0.91 -8.87 3.58
CA TRP A 107 0.04 -7.91 4.13
C TRP A 107 -0.70 -6.71 4.71
N VAL A 108 -0.23 -6.23 5.85
CA VAL A 108 -0.80 -5.10 6.57
C VAL A 108 0.23 -4.01 6.63
N ILE A 109 -0.13 -2.82 6.14
CA ILE A 109 0.72 -1.63 6.18
C ILE A 109 0.08 -0.61 7.09
N THR A 110 0.83 -0.14 8.08
CA THR A 110 0.34 0.90 8.99
C THR A 110 1.32 2.05 9.07
N LYS A 111 0.77 3.26 9.05
CA LYS A 111 1.44 4.47 9.51
C LYS A 111 0.88 4.82 10.88
N SER A 112 1.71 4.75 11.91
CA SER A 112 1.37 5.18 13.26
C SER A 112 2.24 6.37 13.61
N ILE A 113 1.66 7.52 14.00
CA ILE A 113 2.47 8.57 14.61
C ILE A 113 3.09 7.99 15.89
N GLN A 114 4.40 7.79 15.91
CA GLN A 114 5.10 7.86 17.18
C GLN A 114 5.05 9.33 17.59
N ARG A 115 4.20 9.67 18.57
CA ARG A 115 4.41 10.94 19.29
C ARG A 115 5.81 10.85 19.88
N GLU A 116 6.77 11.57 19.30
CA GLU A 116 8.01 11.84 19.99
C GLU A 116 7.63 12.48 21.32
N GLY A 117 7.89 11.73 22.40
CA GLY A 117 7.58 12.14 23.75
C GLY A 117 8.31 13.44 24.05
N GLU A 118 7.52 14.40 24.53
CA GLU A 118 7.85 15.34 25.58
C GLU A 118 9.19 15.05 26.27
N THR A 119 10.14 15.98 26.15
CA THR A 119 11.14 16.26 27.19
C THR A 119 11.26 17.75 27.41
#